data_AF-A0A8H7N8P9-F1
#
_entry.id   AF-A0A8H7N8P9-F1
#
_cell.length_a   1.000
_cell.length_b   1.000
_cell.length_c   1.000
_cell.angle_alpha   90.00
_cell.angle_beta   90.00
_cell.angle_gamma   90.00
#
_symmetry.space_group_name_H-M   'P 1'
#
loop_
_entity.id
_entity.type
_entity.pdbx_description
1 polymer ?
#
loop_
_entity_poly.entity_id
_entity_poly.type
_entity_poly.pdbx_seq_one_letter_code
_entity_poly.pdbx_strand_id
1 'polypeptide(L)'
;MAAARGMLDKIHADLPIDPHDSNAYTVGSIGLHNIVIACLGEYGTNNAAHVAANMNRSFPLIKVRLMVGIGGGAPSDEFDIRLGDIVVGRRIMQYDLGKITRNGEFERTIVLSNLRPELSSTISKLRAIHESTPTSVPSLVQDMVQ
;
A
#
# COMPACT_ATOMS: atom_id res chain seq x y z
N MET A 1 -2.38 12.31 2.68
CA MET A 1 -3.78 12.32 2.20
C MET A 1 -3.98 13.07 0.88
N ALA A 2 -3.50 14.30 0.73
CA ALA A 2 -3.71 15.11 -0.48
C ALA A 2 -3.41 14.38 -1.80
N ALA A 3 -2.25 13.73 -1.90
CA ALA A 3 -1.85 12.94 -3.08
C ALA A 3 -2.87 11.86 -3.45
N ALA A 4 -3.20 10.97 -2.51
CA ALA A 4 -4.13 9.87 -2.77
C ALA A 4 -5.53 10.37 -3.15
N ARG A 5 -6.00 11.48 -2.55
CA ARG A 5 -7.26 12.13 -2.92
C ARG A 5 -7.21 12.75 -4.31
N GLY A 6 -6.09 13.38 -4.69
CA GLY A 6 -5.90 13.98 -6.02
C GLY A 6 -5.86 12.96 -7.15
N MET A 7 -5.52 11.71 -6.85
CA MET A 7 -5.52 10.60 -7.80
C MET A 7 -6.92 10.05 -8.15
N LEU A 8 -7.98 10.50 -7.46
CA LEU A 8 -9.35 10.04 -7.74
C LEU A 8 -9.92 10.78 -8.95
N ASP A 9 -10.46 10.03 -9.93
CA ASP A 9 -11.19 10.61 -11.07
C ASP A 9 -12.48 11.31 -10.61
N LYS A 10 -13.10 10.77 -9.55
CA LYS A 10 -14.30 11.31 -8.93
C LYS A 10 -14.28 11.10 -7.43
N ILE A 11 -14.65 12.14 -6.69
CA ILE A 11 -14.89 12.08 -5.24
C ILE A 11 -16.39 11.84 -5.01
N HIS A 12 -16.71 10.91 -4.13
CA HIS A 12 -18.08 10.59 -3.74
C HIS A 12 -18.44 11.28 -2.42
N ALA A 13 -19.73 11.37 -2.13
CA ALA A 13 -20.20 11.75 -0.80
C ALA A 13 -19.78 10.71 0.24
N ASP A 14 -19.60 11.14 1.48
CA ASP A 14 -19.24 10.26 2.58
C ASP A 14 -20.28 9.15 2.77
N LEU A 15 -19.78 7.98 3.13
CA LEU A 15 -20.60 6.81 3.40
C LEU A 15 -20.72 6.60 4.92
N PRO A 16 -21.83 6.02 5.40
CA PRO A 16 -21.92 5.58 6.79
C PRO A 16 -20.79 4.60 7.12
N ILE A 17 -20.16 4.80 8.27
CA ILE A 17 -19.12 3.92 8.82
C ILE A 17 -19.60 3.29 10.12
N ASP A 18 -18.91 2.23 10.56
CA ASP A 18 -19.19 1.62 11.86
C ASP A 18 -19.03 2.66 12.98
N PRO A 19 -19.94 2.73 13.98
CA PRO A 19 -19.86 3.73 15.05
C PRO A 19 -18.57 3.68 15.89
N HIS A 20 -17.87 2.55 15.90
CA HIS A 20 -16.58 2.36 16.59
C HIS A 20 -15.40 2.45 15.63
N ASP A 21 -15.62 2.86 14.39
CA ASP A 21 -14.56 3.19 13.44
C ASP A 21 -14.11 4.64 13.64
N SER A 22 -12.87 4.79 14.10
CA SER A 22 -12.23 6.09 14.32
C SER A 22 -11.47 6.63 13.10
N ASN A 23 -11.49 5.92 11.97
CA ASN A 23 -10.77 6.33 10.78
C ASN A 23 -11.50 7.46 10.05
N ALA A 24 -10.72 8.39 9.50
CA ALA A 24 -11.22 9.35 8.50
C ALA A 24 -11.03 8.77 7.09
N TYR A 25 -12.11 8.76 6.31
CA TYR A 25 -12.11 8.23 4.96
C TYR A 25 -12.29 9.32 3.89
N THR A 26 -11.73 9.04 2.71
CA THR A 26 -12.17 9.65 1.46
C THR A 26 -12.59 8.53 0.53
N VAL A 27 -13.77 8.67 -0.08
CA VAL A 27 -14.33 7.68 -1.01
C VAL A 27 -14.47 8.27 -2.40
N GLY A 28 -14.27 7.45 -3.43
CA GLY A 28 -14.30 7.90 -4.81
C GLY A 28 -14.14 6.77 -5.81
N SER A 29 -13.68 7.10 -7.00
CA SER A 29 -13.40 6.12 -8.06
C SER A 29 -12.12 6.42 -8.82
N ILE A 30 -11.47 5.35 -9.30
CA ILE A 30 -10.44 5.38 -10.34
C ILE A 30 -10.86 4.38 -11.42
N GLY A 31 -11.09 4.86 -12.64
CA GLY A 31 -11.74 4.11 -13.71
C GLY A 31 -13.05 3.49 -13.25
N LEU A 32 -13.16 2.17 -13.38
CA LEU A 32 -14.36 1.39 -13.00
C LEU A 32 -14.32 0.90 -11.54
N HIS A 33 -13.32 1.29 -10.76
CA HIS A 33 -13.11 0.80 -9.41
C HIS A 33 -13.54 1.83 -8.37
N ASN A 34 -14.38 1.41 -7.42
CA ASN A 34 -14.65 2.19 -6.21
C ASN A 34 -13.46 2.09 -5.26
N ILE A 35 -13.01 3.23 -4.76
CA ILE A 35 -11.82 3.38 -3.92
C ILE A 35 -12.23 3.96 -2.57
N VAL A 36 -11.66 3.40 -1.50
CA VAL A 36 -11.74 3.92 -0.14
C VAL A 36 -10.31 4.20 0.32
N ILE A 37 -10.06 5.42 0.80
CA ILE A 37 -8.74 5.88 1.24
C ILE A 37 -8.83 6.20 2.73
N ALA A 38 -7.92 5.65 3.53
CA ALA A 38 -7.73 6.01 4.93
C ALA A 38 -6.25 6.34 5.18
N CYS A 39 -5.99 7.22 6.15
CA CYS A 39 -4.63 7.63 6.50
C CYS A 39 -4.30 7.05 7.86
N LEU A 40 -3.07 6.59 8.02
CA LEU A 40 -2.55 6.29 9.34
C LEU A 40 -2.41 7.62 10.09
N GLY A 41 -3.08 7.77 11.23
CA GLY A 41 -2.90 8.93 12.11
C GLY A 41 -1.48 8.99 12.69
N GLU A 42 -0.90 7.83 13.00
CA GLU A 42 0.47 7.66 13.47
C GLU A 42 1.21 6.58 12.68
N TYR A 43 2.54 6.62 12.68
CA TYR A 43 3.34 5.58 12.05
C TYR A 43 3.27 4.26 12.84
N GLY A 44 3.52 3.14 12.16
CA GLY A 44 3.75 1.84 12.81
C GLY A 44 2.75 0.75 12.40
N THR A 45 3.16 -0.50 12.59
CA THR A 45 2.40 -1.69 12.20
C THR A 45 1.11 -1.85 13.00
N ASN A 46 1.11 -1.50 14.29
CA ASN A 46 -0.09 -1.55 15.13
C ASN A 46 -1.17 -0.57 14.64
N ASN A 47 -0.79 0.69 14.38
CA ASN A 47 -1.74 1.66 13.88
C ASN A 47 -2.25 1.27 12.47
N ALA A 48 -1.38 0.76 11.60
CA ALA A 48 -1.77 0.19 10.32
C ALA A 48 -2.80 -0.95 10.46
N ALA A 49 -2.58 -1.86 11.42
CA ALA A 49 -3.51 -2.95 11.69
C ALA A 49 -4.86 -2.44 12.21
N HIS A 50 -4.87 -1.44 13.11
CA HIS A 50 -6.08 -0.80 13.59
C HIS A 50 -6.89 -0.15 12.46
N VAL A 51 -6.23 0.66 11.62
CA VAL A 51 -6.89 1.31 10.47
C VAL A 51 -7.48 0.25 9.52
N ALA A 52 -6.72 -0.80 9.21
CA ALA A 52 -7.20 -1.88 8.34
C ALA A 52 -8.37 -2.66 8.96
N ALA A 53 -8.32 -2.96 10.26
CA ALA A 53 -9.39 -3.66 10.96
C ALA A 53 -10.70 -2.85 10.97
N ASN A 54 -10.60 -1.56 11.22
CA ASN A 54 -11.71 -0.61 11.13
C ASN A 54 -12.30 -0.56 9.71
N MET A 55 -11.44 -0.43 8.69
CA MET A 55 -11.84 -0.45 7.29
C MET A 55 -12.57 -1.73 6.89
N ASN A 56 -12.19 -2.88 7.46
CA ASN A 56 -12.89 -4.15 7.22
C ASN A 56 -14.34 -4.13 7.73
N ARG A 57 -14.58 -3.48 8.88
CA ARG A 57 -15.91 -3.38 9.47
C ARG A 57 -16.80 -2.44 8.68
N SER A 58 -16.29 -1.25 8.36
CA SER A 58 -17.05 -0.21 7.66
C SER A 58 -17.27 -0.52 6.18
N PHE A 59 -16.33 -1.22 5.53
CA PHE A 59 -16.39 -1.52 4.10
C PHE A 59 -16.14 -3.02 3.83
N PRO A 60 -17.11 -3.89 4.16
CA PRO A 60 -16.94 -5.35 4.06
C PRO A 60 -16.77 -5.85 2.62
N LEU A 61 -17.17 -5.06 1.61
CA LEU A 61 -17.09 -5.42 0.20
C LEU A 61 -15.73 -5.11 -0.46
N ILE A 62 -14.76 -4.58 0.29
CA ILE A 62 -13.39 -4.35 -0.22
C ILE A 62 -12.73 -5.69 -0.57
N LYS A 63 -12.33 -5.84 -1.84
CA LYS A 63 -11.69 -7.06 -2.36
C LYS A 63 -10.16 -7.05 -2.26
N VAL A 64 -9.56 -5.87 -2.40
CA VAL A 64 -8.11 -5.65 -2.44
C VAL A 64 -7.77 -4.45 -1.56
N ARG A 65 -6.69 -4.55 -0.79
CA ARG A 65 -6.15 -3.46 0.03
C ARG A 65 -4.69 -3.25 -0.34
N LEU A 66 -4.31 -1.99 -0.51
CA LEU A 66 -2.95 -1.58 -0.82
C LEU A 66 -2.46 -0.70 0.33
N MET A 67 -1.30 -1.04 0.89
CA MET A 67 -0.56 -0.12 1.76
C MET A 67 0.32 0.76 0.88
N VAL A 68 0.11 2.06 0.93
CA VAL A 68 0.88 3.05 0.16
C VAL A 68 1.54 4.01 1.13
N GLY A 69 2.85 4.18 0.99
CA GLY A 69 3.64 5.04 1.84
C GLY A 69 5.07 5.14 1.33
N ILE A 70 5.90 5.87 2.07
CA ILE A 70 7.34 5.96 1.81
C ILE A 70 8.07 4.79 2.47
N GLY A 71 9.25 4.46 1.94
CA GLY A 71 10.14 3.46 2.52
C GLY A 71 11.60 3.88 2.35
N GLY A 72 12.47 3.31 3.17
CA GLY A 72 13.92 3.41 2.99
C GLY A 72 14.39 2.39 1.95
N GLY A 73 15.24 2.82 1.02
CA GLY A 73 15.91 1.93 0.07
C GLY A 73 17.13 1.24 0.69
N ALA A 74 17.41 0.01 0.25
CA ALA A 74 18.64 -0.72 0.57
C ALA A 74 19.34 -1.10 -0.75
N PRO A 75 19.99 -0.13 -1.42
CA PRO A 75 20.62 -0.37 -2.72
C PRO A 75 21.79 -1.35 -2.61
N SER A 76 22.09 -2.04 -3.70
CA SER A 76 23.26 -2.91 -3.86
C SER A 76 23.79 -2.81 -5.29
N ASP A 77 24.95 -3.42 -5.57
CA ASP A 77 25.50 -3.47 -6.94
C ASP A 77 24.54 -4.13 -7.94
N GLU A 78 23.63 -4.99 -7.46
CA GLU A 78 22.59 -5.65 -8.27
C GLU A 78 21.31 -4.82 -8.38
N PHE A 79 21.05 -3.92 -7.43
CA PHE A 79 19.81 -3.14 -7.33
C PHE A 79 20.12 -1.66 -7.11
N ASP A 80 20.13 -0.91 -8.21
CA ASP A 80 20.25 0.55 -8.23
C ASP A 80 18.93 1.20 -7.77
N ILE A 81 18.72 1.27 -6.46
CA ILE A 81 17.56 1.90 -5.83
C ILE A 81 17.90 3.36 -5.51
N ARG A 82 17.11 4.29 -6.02
CA ARG A 82 17.31 5.74 -5.88
C ARG A 82 16.12 6.42 -5.21
N LEU A 83 16.37 7.59 -4.64
CA LEU A 83 15.31 8.43 -4.10
C LEU A 83 14.34 8.84 -5.23
N GLY A 84 13.05 8.59 -5.02
CA GLY A 84 12.01 8.83 -6.03
C GLY A 84 11.55 7.57 -6.75
N ASP A 85 12.27 6.45 -6.60
CA ASP A 85 11.81 5.18 -7.15
C ASP A 85 10.53 4.70 -6.50
N ILE A 86 9.66 4.11 -7.31
CA ILE A 86 8.40 3.50 -6.87
C ILE A 86 8.60 2.00 -6.76
N VAL A 87 8.44 1.47 -5.55
CA VAL A 87 8.58 0.04 -5.29
C VAL A 87 7.21 -0.62 -5.18
N VAL A 88 6.98 -1.66 -5.98
CA VAL A 88 5.79 -2.52 -5.88
C VAL A 88 6.19 -3.82 -5.18
N GLY A 89 5.81 -3.94 -3.91
CA GLY A 89 6.16 -5.08 -3.06
C GLY A 89 5.55 -6.39 -3.56
N ARG A 90 6.39 -7.41 -3.76
CA ARG A 90 5.96 -8.79 -4.11
C ARG A 90 5.94 -9.74 -2.92
N ARG A 91 6.69 -9.41 -1.88
CA ARG A 91 6.86 -10.21 -0.67
C ARG A 91 7.05 -9.25 0.49
N ILE A 92 6.55 -9.63 1.66
CA ILE A 92 6.73 -8.87 2.90
C ILE A 92 7.49 -9.78 3.86
N MET A 93 8.60 -9.27 4.38
CA MET A 93 9.38 -9.95 5.42
C MET A 93 9.28 -9.12 6.69
N GLN A 94 8.81 -9.75 7.77
CA GLN A 94 8.75 -9.12 9.07
C GLN A 94 10.07 -9.42 9.80
N TYR A 95 10.96 -8.43 9.84
CA TYR A 95 12.32 -8.62 10.36
C TYR A 95 12.43 -8.69 11.88
N ASP A 96 11.47 -8.08 12.58
CA ASP A 96 11.43 -8.01 14.05
C ASP A 96 10.78 -9.24 14.70
N LEU A 97 10.22 -10.14 13.90
CA LEU A 97 9.54 -11.34 14.39
C LEU A 97 10.41 -12.59 14.22
N GLY A 98 10.87 -13.10 15.36
CA GLY A 98 11.73 -14.27 15.42
C GLY A 98 11.82 -14.82 16.84
N LYS A 99 12.65 -15.83 17.01
CA LYS A 99 12.96 -16.43 18.31
C LYS A 99 14.47 -16.43 18.51
N ILE A 100 14.91 -16.29 19.75
CA ILE A 100 16.31 -16.51 20.11
C ILE A 100 16.49 -18.01 20.31
N THR A 101 17.42 -18.61 19.56
CA THR A 101 17.76 -20.03 19.67
C THR A 101 18.57 -20.29 20.93
N ARG A 102 18.75 -21.57 21.31
CA ARG A 102 19.59 -21.96 22.46
C ARG A 102 21.04 -21.48 22.33
N ASN A 103 21.49 -21.17 21.12
CA ASN A 103 22.83 -20.70 20.82
C ASN A 103 22.95 -19.16 20.90
N GLY A 104 21.86 -18.45 21.25
CA GLY A 104 21.83 -16.99 21.30
C GLY A 104 21.58 -16.31 19.95
N GLU A 105 21.43 -17.08 18.87
CA GLU A 105 21.17 -16.54 17.53
C GLU A 105 19.69 -16.21 17.32
N PHE A 106 19.39 -15.08 16.69
CA PHE A 106 18.02 -14.71 16.31
C PHE A 106 17.61 -15.43 15.02
N GLU A 107 16.66 -16.34 15.13
CA GLU A 107 16.05 -17.05 14.01
C GLU A 107 14.72 -16.37 13.65
N ARG A 108 14.66 -15.80 12.44
CA ARG A 108 13.42 -15.26 11.87
C ARG A 108 12.43 -16.39 11.63
N THR A 109 11.25 -16.30 12.22
CA THR A 109 10.25 -17.39 12.19
C THR A 109 9.17 -17.17 11.15
N ILE A 110 9.00 -15.95 10.62
CA ILE A 110 7.89 -15.65 9.69
C ILE A 110 8.39 -14.94 8.43
N VAL A 111 8.19 -15.60 7.29
CA VAL A 111 8.18 -14.96 5.97
C VAL A 111 6.74 -14.94 5.50
N LEU A 112 6.13 -13.75 5.42
CA LEU A 112 4.79 -13.59 4.84
C LEU A 112 4.94 -13.61 3.31
N SER A 113 5.02 -14.80 2.74
CA SER A 113 4.94 -14.98 1.30
C SER A 113 3.69 -15.76 0.97
N ASN A 114 2.70 -15.06 0.40
CA ASN A 114 1.96 -15.47 -0.79
C ASN A 114 1.02 -14.32 -1.17
N LEU A 115 1.43 -13.52 -2.16
CA LEU A 115 0.47 -12.70 -2.90
C LEU A 115 -0.60 -13.63 -3.47
N ARG A 116 -1.87 -13.25 -3.34
CA ARG A 116 -2.94 -13.99 -4.00
C ARG A 116 -2.64 -14.09 -5.50
N PRO A 117 -2.93 -15.22 -6.18
CA PRO A 117 -2.59 -15.41 -7.58
C PRO A 117 -3.04 -14.25 -8.50
N GLU A 118 -4.19 -13.64 -8.20
CA GLU A 118 -4.76 -12.52 -8.94
C GLU A 118 -3.88 -11.26 -8.86
N LEU A 119 -3.21 -11.04 -7.73
CA LEU A 119 -2.28 -9.92 -7.58
C LEU A 119 -0.96 -10.21 -8.30
N SER A 120 -0.53 -11.47 -8.34
CA SER A 120 0.68 -11.87 -9.06
C SER A 120 0.57 -11.61 -10.56
N SER A 121 -0.52 -12.03 -11.20
CA SER A 121 -0.76 -11.77 -12.63
C SER A 121 -0.92 -10.27 -12.93
N THR A 122 -1.57 -9.53 -12.04
CA THR A 122 -1.71 -8.06 -12.14
C THR A 122 -0.35 -7.37 -12.08
N ILE A 123 0.55 -7.79 -11.18
CA ILE A 123 1.91 -7.24 -11.09
C ILE A 123 2.73 -7.56 -12.35
N SER A 124 2.59 -8.75 -12.92
CA SER A 124 3.24 -9.10 -14.19
C SER A 124 2.74 -8.20 -15.34
N LYS A 125 1.43 -7.94 -15.41
CA LYS A 125 0.85 -7.01 -16.38
C LYS A 125 1.36 -5.57 -16.16
N LEU A 126 1.39 -5.10 -14.91
CA LEU A 126 1.91 -3.78 -14.56
C LEU A 126 3.36 -3.61 -15.00
N ARG A 127 4.20 -4.62 -14.78
CA ARG A 127 5.60 -4.63 -15.25
C ARG A 127 5.68 -4.53 -16.77
N ALA A 128 4.92 -5.34 -17.50
CA ALA A 128 4.92 -5.30 -18.96
C ALA A 128 4.48 -3.93 -19.51
N ILE A 129 3.50 -3.28 -18.87
CA ILE A 129 3.08 -1.91 -19.22
C ILE A 129 4.22 -0.92 -18.95
N HIS A 130 4.86 -0.99 -17.79
CA HIS A 130 5.98 -0.10 -17.44
C HIS A 130 7.18 -0.24 -18.39
N GLU A 131 7.47 -1.45 -18.85
CA GLU A 131 8.54 -1.72 -19.83
C GLU A 131 8.19 -1.25 -21.25
N SER A 132 6.90 -1.14 -21.58
CA SER A 132 6.43 -0.80 -22.93
C SER A 132 5.92 0.64 -23.08
N THR A 133 5.60 1.32 -21.98
CA THR A 133 4.99 2.66 -22.01
C THR A 133 5.64 3.60 -20.99
N PRO A 134 5.86 4.89 -21.34
CA PRO A 134 6.37 5.87 -20.40
C PRO A 134 5.45 6.04 -19.19
N THR A 135 6.04 6.23 -18.01
CA THR A 135 5.30 6.51 -16.78
C THR A 135 4.64 7.90 -16.81
N SER A 136 3.40 7.98 -16.31
CA SER A 136 2.66 9.24 -16.13
C SER A 136 2.93 9.90 -14.77
N VAL A 137 3.79 9.32 -13.93
CA VAL A 137 4.10 9.84 -12.60
C VAL A 137 4.62 11.28 -12.63
N PRO A 138 5.56 11.67 -13.52
CA PRO A 138 6.05 13.05 -13.56
C PRO A 138 4.96 14.08 -13.82
N SER A 139 4.04 13.81 -14.76
CA SER A 139 2.93 14.72 -15.07
C SER A 139 1.95 14.82 -13.90
N LEU A 140 1.60 13.69 -13.28
CA LEU A 140 0.73 13.67 -12.10
C LEU A 140 1.31 14.47 -10.93
N VAL A 141 2.62 14.35 -10.69
CA VAL A 141 3.30 15.14 -9.64
C VAL A 141 3.28 16.63 -9.98
N GLN A 142 3.47 17.00 -11.25
CA GLN A 142 3.44 18.38 -11.69
C GLN A 142 2.05 19.02 -11.52
N ASP A 143 0.98 18.29 -11.85
CA ASP A 143 -0.40 18.77 -11.71
C ASP A 143 -0.79 18.98 -10.24
N MET A 144 -0.16 18.27 -9.31
CA MET A 144 -0.43 18.41 -7.87
C MET A 144 0.26 19.62 -7.20
N VAL A 145 1.24 20.24 -7.86
CA VAL A 145 2.04 21.36 -7.30
C VAL A 145 1.51 22.74 -7.75
N GLN A 146 0.52 22.77 -8.65
CA GLN A 146 -0.18 23.99 -9.07
C GLN A 146 -1.37 24.30 -8.15
#